data_AF-A0A5C5VPC2-F1
#
_entry.id   AF-A0A5C5VPC2-F1
#
_cell.length_a   1.000
_cell.length_b   1.000
_cell.length_c   1.000
_cell.angle_alpha   90.00
_cell.angle_beta   90.00
_cell.angle_gamma   90.00
#
_symmetry.space_group_name_H-M   'P 1'
#
loop_
_entity.id
_entity.type
_entity.pdbx_description
1 polymer ?
#
loop_
_entity_poly.entity_id
_entity_poly.type
_entity_poly.pdbx_seq_one_letter_code
_entity_poly.pdbx_strand_id
1 'polypeptide(L)'
;MRLWRANVGVARLGGPRRAGGRVVRFGLPGQADLTGILPSGVRLEIEVKGPAGRQTEEQRAFQGMIERSGGVYVLARSVQDVWAAIGSYLRDQG
;
A
#
# COMPACT_ATOMS: atom_id res chain seq x y z
N MET A 1 3.39 -15.63 0.78
CA MET A 1 3.16 -14.16 0.71
C MET A 1 4.16 -13.44 1.62
N ARG A 2 4.61 -12.25 1.23
CA ARG A 2 5.32 -11.29 2.09
C ARG A 2 4.53 -9.98 2.12
N LEU A 3 4.36 -9.39 3.30
CA LEU A 3 3.57 -8.17 3.50
C LEU A 3 4.25 -7.31 4.57
N TRP A 4 4.29 -6.00 4.37
CA TRP A 4 4.86 -5.05 5.32
C TRP A 4 4.12 -3.71 5.28
N ARG A 5 4.27 -2.90 6.32
CA ARG A 5 3.72 -1.55 6.35
C ARG A 5 4.51 -0.63 5.42
N ALA A 6 3.80 0.16 4.62
CA ALA A 6 4.38 1.26 3.85
C ALA A 6 4.10 2.58 4.56
N ASN A 7 5.15 3.33 4.89
CA ASN A 7 5.00 4.66 5.48
C ASN A 7 5.19 5.72 4.40
N VAL A 8 4.29 6.70 4.37
CA VAL A 8 4.41 7.92 3.56
C VAL A 8 4.68 9.09 4.51
N GLY A 9 5.61 9.98 4.15
CA GLY A 9 5.95 11.08 5.05
C GLY A 9 6.99 12.05 4.55
N VAL A 10 7.43 12.91 5.46
CA VAL A 10 8.46 13.93 5.22
C VAL A 10 9.55 13.80 6.27
N ALA A 11 10.78 13.64 5.82
CA ALA A 11 11.97 13.67 6.66
C ALA A 11 12.74 14.98 6.44
N ARG A 12 13.31 15.54 7.52
CA ARG A 12 14.30 16.61 7.43
C ARG A 12 15.69 15.97 7.57
N LEU A 13 16.48 16.06 6.52
CA LEU A 13 17.84 15.52 6.49
C LEU A 13 18.86 16.64 6.74
N GLY A 14 19.59 16.53 7.83
CA GLY A 14 20.65 17.47 8.24
C GLY A 14 20.86 17.43 9.75
N GLY A 15 22.12 17.43 10.20
CA GLY A 15 22.44 17.53 11.62
C GLY A 15 22.14 18.94 12.17
N PRO A 16 22.08 19.12 13.49
CA PRO A 16 21.72 20.39 14.14
C PRO A 16 22.63 21.57 13.78
N ARG A 17 23.79 21.32 13.15
CA ARG A 17 24.81 22.33 12.81
C ARG A 17 24.84 22.76 11.33
N ARG A 18 24.00 22.21 10.45
CA ARG A 18 23.91 22.69 9.05
C ARG A 18 22.65 23.53 8.89
N ALA A 19 22.80 24.85 8.90
CA ALA A 19 21.81 25.76 8.35
C ALA A 19 21.54 25.35 6.90
N GLY A 20 20.34 24.83 6.60
CA GLY A 20 19.98 24.32 5.27
C GLY A 20 19.68 22.82 5.16
N GLY A 21 19.12 22.19 6.20
CA GLY A 21 18.62 20.81 6.11
C GLY A 21 17.63 20.62 4.96
N ARG A 22 17.75 19.52 4.22
CA ARG A 22 16.90 19.20 3.07
C ARG A 22 15.60 18.54 3.54
N VAL A 23 14.48 19.06 3.06
CA VAL A 23 13.17 18.39 3.23
C VAL A 23 13.02 17.34 2.14
N VAL A 24 12.82 16.09 2.52
CA VAL A 24 12.61 14.97 1.59
C VAL A 24 11.27 14.32 1.90
N ARG A 25 10.41 14.23 0.88
CA ARG A 25 9.17 13.44 0.93
C ARG A 25 9.49 12.02 0.47
N PHE A 26 8.93 11.02 1.16
CA PHE A 26 9.09 9.61 0.81
C PHE A 26 7.72 8.92 0.77
N GLY A 27 7.66 7.82 0.02
CA GLY A 27 6.41 7.14 -0.32
C GLY A 27 5.68 7.79 -1.50
N LEU A 28 4.67 7.12 -2.02
CA LEU A 28 3.83 7.64 -3.11
C LEU A 28 2.53 8.23 -2.53
N PRO A 29 2.06 9.39 -3.02
CA PRO A 29 0.74 9.89 -2.68
C PRO A 29 -0.34 8.85 -2.98
N GLY A 30 -1.23 8.59 -2.01
CA GLY A 30 -2.30 7.59 -2.14
C GLY A 30 -1.84 6.13 -2.03
N GLN A 31 -0.56 5.86 -1.77
CA GLN A 31 -0.07 4.52 -1.51
C GLN A 31 -0.84 3.86 -0.36
N ALA A 32 -1.13 2.57 -0.53
CA ALA A 32 -1.85 1.77 0.46
C ALA A 32 -1.06 1.61 1.77
N ASP A 33 -1.78 1.46 2.88
CA ASP A 33 -1.20 1.26 4.22
C ASP A 33 -0.24 0.05 4.30
N LEU A 34 -0.60 -1.05 3.65
CA LEU A 34 0.17 -2.29 3.60
C LEU A 34 0.51 -2.64 2.17
N THR A 35 1.73 -3.13 1.98
CA THR A 35 2.28 -3.43 0.67
C THR A 35 3.03 -4.76 0.69
N GLY A 36 2.94 -5.51 -0.40
CA GLY A 36 3.39 -6.89 -0.39
C GLY A 36 3.48 -7.55 -1.75
N ILE A 37 3.79 -8.85 -1.68
CA ILE A 37 3.95 -9.74 -2.82
C ILE A 37 3.27 -11.08 -2.47
N LEU A 38 2.25 -11.44 -3.24
CA LEU A 38 1.58 -12.74 -3.22
C LEU A 38 2.44 -13.82 -3.88
N PRO A 39 2.08 -15.11 -3.77
CA PRO A 39 2.70 -16.16 -4.56
C PRO A 39 2.74 -15.82 -6.06
N SER A 40 3.68 -16.42 -6.78
CA SER A 40 3.94 -16.16 -8.19
C SER A 40 4.32 -14.70 -8.52
N GLY A 41 4.71 -13.91 -7.52
CA GLY A 41 5.23 -12.55 -7.71
C GLY A 41 4.16 -11.48 -7.88
N VAL A 42 2.89 -11.79 -7.67
CA VAL A 42 1.79 -10.83 -7.86
C VAL A 42 1.86 -9.71 -6.82
N ARG A 43 1.86 -8.45 -7.28
CA ARG A 43 1.88 -7.26 -6.42
C ARG A 43 0.60 -7.21 -5.59
N LEU A 44 0.72 -6.94 -4.28
CA LEU A 44 -0.42 -6.75 -3.38
C LEU A 44 -0.32 -5.41 -2.66
N GLU A 45 -1.43 -4.70 -2.61
CA GLU A 45 -1.62 -3.46 -1.84
C GLU A 45 -2.92 -3.58 -1.03
N ILE A 46 -2.90 -3.18 0.24
CA ILE A 46 -4.08 -3.21 1.11
C ILE A 46 -4.21 -1.86 1.80
N GLU A 47 -5.29 -1.15 1.51
CA GLU A 47 -5.68 0.09 2.16
C GLU A 47 -6.77 -0.20 3.18
N VAL A 48 -6.54 0.20 4.44
CA VAL A 48 -7.46 -0.11 5.54
C VAL A 48 -8.35 1.10 5.80
N LYS A 49 -9.67 0.88 5.79
CA LYS A 49 -10.65 1.92 6.15
C LYS A 49 -11.60 1.42 7.23
N GLY A 50 -11.91 2.29 8.19
CA GLY A 50 -13.05 2.07 9.09
C GLY A 50 -14.37 2.05 8.32
N PRO A 51 -15.51 1.64 8.93
CA PRO A 51 -16.78 1.40 8.24
C PRO A 51 -17.26 2.55 7.34
N ALA A 52 -17.11 3.81 7.79
CA ALA A 52 -17.49 5.01 7.03
C ALA A 52 -16.34 5.65 6.23
N GLY A 53 -15.11 5.11 6.35
CA GLY A 53 -13.93 5.64 5.68
C GLY A 53 -14.06 5.51 4.16
N ARG A 54 -13.71 6.58 3.44
CA ARG A 54 -13.70 6.62 1.98
C ARG A 54 -12.27 6.78 1.49
N GLN A 55 -11.96 6.22 0.33
CA GLN A 55 -10.70 6.49 -0.34
C GLN A 55 -10.63 7.96 -0.77
N THR A 56 -9.43 8.54 -0.75
CA THR A 56 -9.16 9.82 -1.41
C THR A 56 -9.07 9.63 -2.93
N GLU A 57 -8.97 10.72 -3.68
CA GLU A 57 -8.77 10.66 -5.13
C GLU A 57 -7.43 10.01 -5.49
N GLU A 58 -6.36 10.35 -4.76
CA GLU A 58 -5.02 9.79 -4.95
C GLU A 58 -5.00 8.29 -4.65
N GLN A 59 -5.74 7.84 -3.62
CA GLN A 59 -5.86 6.43 -3.29
C GLN A 59 -6.58 5.64 -4.39
N ARG A 60 -7.64 6.21 -4.98
CA ARG A 60 -8.31 5.62 -6.16
C ARG A 60 -7.38 5.57 -7.37
N ALA A 61 -6.60 6.62 -7.60
CA ALA A 61 -5.63 6.66 -8.70
C ALA A 61 -4.54 5.59 -8.52
N PHE A 62 -4.02 5.44 -7.30
CA PHE A 62 -3.04 4.42 -6.94
C PHE A 62 -3.60 3.01 -7.09
N GLN A 63 -4.83 2.76 -6.59
CA GLN A 63 -5.55 1.50 -6.81
C GLN A 63 -5.62 1.17 -8.30
N GLY A 64 -6.14 2.09 -9.12
CA GLY A 64 -6.30 1.84 -10.54
C GLY A 64 -4.97 1.58 -11.26
N MET A 65 -3.88 2.24 -10.85
CA MET A 65 -2.54 1.95 -11.38
C MET A 65 -2.09 0.52 -11.06
N ILE A 66 -2.29 0.05 -9.82
CA ILE A 66 -1.90 -1.30 -9.37
C ILE A 66 -2.70 -2.36 -10.13
N GLU A 67 -4.02 -2.20 -10.19
CA GLU A 67 -4.94 -3.13 -10.87
C GLU A 67 -4.63 -3.20 -12.38
N ARG A 68 -4.42 -2.06 -13.04
CA ARG A 68 -4.03 -2.02 -14.47
C ARG A 68 -2.67 -2.67 -14.74
N SER A 69 -1.82 -2.75 -13.73
CA SER A 69 -0.49 -3.38 -13.82
C SER A 69 -0.53 -4.88 -13.45
N GLY A 70 -1.72 -5.47 -13.27
CA GLY A 70 -1.87 -6.88 -12.91
C GLY A 70 -1.65 -7.18 -11.42
N GLY A 71 -1.60 -6.14 -10.58
CA GLY A 71 -1.56 -6.27 -9.13
C GLY A 71 -2.96 -6.39 -8.52
N VAL A 72 -3.00 -6.80 -7.27
CA VAL A 72 -4.21 -6.86 -6.45
C VAL A 72 -4.20 -5.67 -5.49
N TYR A 73 -5.28 -4.88 -5.50
CA TYR A 73 -5.52 -3.84 -4.51
C TYR A 73 -6.76 -4.21 -3.70
N VAL A 74 -6.66 -4.13 -2.37
CA VAL A 74 -7.78 -4.42 -1.46
C VAL A 74 -8.11 -3.16 -0.66
N LEU A 75 -9.33 -2.66 -0.80
CA LEU A 75 -9.91 -1.70 0.14
C LEU A 75 -10.53 -2.49 1.30
N ALA A 76 -9.74 -2.75 2.34
CA ALA A 76 -10.13 -3.61 3.44
C ALA A 76 -10.88 -2.83 4.53
N ARG A 77 -12.08 -3.33 4.89
CA ARG A 77 -12.82 -2.93 6.10
C ARG A 77 -12.83 -4.03 7.15
N SER A 78 -12.41 -5.22 6.76
CA SER A 78 -12.29 -6.41 7.58
C SER A 78 -11.17 -7.32 7.05
N VAL A 79 -10.77 -8.29 7.86
CA VAL A 79 -9.83 -9.34 7.43
C VAL A 79 -10.45 -10.25 6.36
N GLN A 80 -11.78 -10.41 6.40
CA GLN A 80 -12.54 -11.21 5.44
C GLN A 80 -12.45 -10.63 4.01
N ASP A 81 -12.45 -9.30 3.87
CA ASP A 81 -12.27 -8.65 2.56
C ASP A 81 -10.93 -9.04 1.93
N VAL A 82 -9.88 -9.12 2.76
CA VAL A 82 -8.54 -9.54 2.32
C VAL A 82 -8.55 -10.99 1.87
N TRP A 83 -9.10 -11.90 2.68
CA TRP A 83 -9.18 -13.32 2.34
C TRP A 83 -9.99 -13.58 1.07
N ALA A 84 -11.09 -12.87 0.88
CA ALA A 84 -11.90 -12.97 -0.32
C ALA A 84 -11.11 -12.56 -1.57
N ALA A 85 -10.28 -11.51 -1.47
CA ALA A 85 -9.48 -11.02 -2.58
C ALA A 85 -8.27 -11.92 -2.92
N ILE A 86 -7.59 -12.47 -1.90
CA ILE A 86 -6.31 -13.17 -2.11
C ILE A 86 -6.40 -14.70 -2.05
N GLY A 87 -7.55 -15.25 -1.69
CA GLY A 87 -7.70 -16.67 -1.39
C GLY A 87 -7.39 -17.62 -2.56
N SER A 88 -7.58 -17.21 -3.81
CA SER A 88 -7.15 -18.00 -4.98
C SER A 88 -5.62 -18.06 -5.08
N TYR A 89 -4.95 -16.90 -4.94
CA TYR A 89 -3.49 -16.79 -5.02
C TYR A 89 -2.75 -17.61 -3.97
N LEU A 90 -3.38 -17.91 -2.84
CA LEU A 90 -2.79 -18.72 -1.77
C LEU A 90 -3.03 -20.22 -1.95
N ARG A 91 -4.03 -20.63 -2.75
CA ARG A 91 -4.38 -22.04 -2.97
C ARG A 91 -3.62 -22.67 -4.14
N ASP A 92 -3.10 -21.86 -5.07
CA ASP A 92 -2.29 -22.31 -6.21
C ASP A 92 -0.84 -22.70 -5.83
N GLN A 93 -0.65 -23.12 -4.58
CA GLN A 93 0.60 -23.62 -4.03
C GLN A 93 0.31 -25.01 -3.47
N GLY A 94 0.23 -25.99 -4.38
CA GLY A 94 0.13 -27.41 -4.02
C GLY A 94 1.31 -27.87 -3.20
#